data_AF-A0A2T2TG16-F1
#
_entry.id   AF-A0A2T2TG16-F1
#
_cell.length_a   1.000
_cell.length_b   1.000
_cell.length_c   1.000
_cell.angle_alpha   90.00
_cell.angle_beta   90.00
_cell.angle_gamma   90.00
#
_symmetry.space_group_name_H-M   'P 1'
#
loop_
_entity.id
_entity.type
_entity.pdbx_description
1 polymer ?
#
loop_
_entity_poly.entity_id
_entity_poly.type
_entity_poly.pdbx_seq_one_letter_code
_entity_poly.pdbx_strand_id
1 'polypeptide(L)'
;MDIENRTVVIPRKEDTTKEEEPVEVWPLVEAALDKVDADPTTYQAAQAAMEVSDGCATLANFLISQAEQVEKMDYRFKVPLIVLGAKLAREDDGSDTIYDPDEGAFHFDTEDHHFAFEVYEDWTVDWERVADRIEGGYNWDGVEKQVWALDWLMAYLEVPSDDYMVDDEGEDDDQYYSRI
;
A
#
# COMPACT_ATOMS: atom_id res chain seq x y z
N MET A 1 14.10 -13.56 2.18
CA MET A 1 13.04 -14.40 2.78
C MET A 1 12.08 -14.71 1.64
N ASP A 2 11.44 -15.87 1.56
CA ASP A 2 10.53 -16.14 0.43
C ASP A 2 9.21 -15.39 0.67
N ILE A 3 8.95 -14.34 -0.10
CA ILE A 3 7.81 -13.44 0.10
C ILE A 3 6.47 -14.16 -0.10
N GLU A 4 6.46 -15.19 -0.94
CA GLU A 4 5.30 -16.03 -1.25
C GLU A 4 4.77 -16.76 0.00
N ASN A 5 5.65 -17.02 0.96
CA ASN A 5 5.33 -17.73 2.21
C ASN A 5 5.31 -16.78 3.42
N ARG A 6 5.34 -15.47 3.20
CA ARG A 6 5.40 -14.50 4.31
C ARG A 6 4.05 -14.43 5.01
N THR A 7 4.08 -14.73 6.31
CA THR A 7 2.90 -14.73 7.17
C THR A 7 2.92 -13.60 8.19
N VAL A 8 1.73 -13.16 8.55
CA VAL A 8 1.51 -12.19 9.62
C VAL A 8 0.44 -12.71 10.58
N VAL A 9 0.66 -12.53 11.88
CA VAL A 9 -0.35 -12.80 12.90
C VAL A 9 -1.07 -11.48 13.17
N ILE A 10 -2.39 -11.46 12.97
CA ILE A 10 -3.21 -10.26 13.14
C ILE A 10 -3.64 -10.18 14.61
N PRO A 11 -3.19 -9.18 15.40
CA PRO A 11 -3.64 -9.00 16.77
C PRO A 11 -5.15 -8.79 16.82
N ARG A 12 -5.84 -9.51 17.70
CA ARG A 12 -7.30 -9.47 17.80
C ARG A 12 -7.76 -8.78 19.08
N LYS A 13 -8.87 -8.06 19.02
CA LYS A 13 -9.53 -7.51 20.23
C LYS A 13 -9.97 -8.64 21.15
N GLU A 14 -9.87 -8.46 22.47
CA GLU A 14 -10.13 -9.52 23.47
C GLU A 14 -11.51 -10.19 23.35
N ASP A 15 -12.53 -9.46 22.89
CA ASP A 15 -13.92 -9.94 22.78
C ASP A 15 -14.30 -10.52 21.40
N THR A 16 -13.34 -10.81 20.52
CA THR A 16 -13.65 -11.41 19.21
C THR A 16 -13.70 -12.94 19.24
N THR A 17 -14.48 -13.52 18.33
CA THR A 17 -14.52 -14.99 18.12
C THR A 17 -13.48 -15.48 17.11
N LYS A 18 -12.66 -14.58 16.54
CA LYS A 18 -11.60 -14.91 15.58
C LYS A 18 -10.30 -15.19 16.31
N GLU A 19 -9.65 -16.30 15.98
CA GLU A 19 -8.35 -16.66 16.54
C GLU A 19 -7.21 -15.85 15.88
N GLU A 20 -6.08 -15.71 16.59
CA GLU A 20 -4.83 -15.10 16.09
C GLU A 20 -4.05 -16.13 15.24
N GLU A 21 -4.63 -16.56 14.13
CA GLU A 21 -3.95 -17.48 13.19
C GLU A 21 -3.02 -16.71 12.22
N PRO A 22 -1.85 -17.29 11.85
CA PRO A 22 -1.01 -16.72 10.81
C PRO A 22 -1.73 -16.66 9.46
N VAL A 23 -1.64 -15.52 8.79
CA VAL A 23 -2.21 -15.29 7.46
C VAL A 23 -1.08 -15.09 6.44
N GLU A 24 -1.11 -15.83 5.34
CA GLU A 24 -0.22 -15.61 4.20
C GLU A 24 -0.64 -14.33 3.46
N VAL A 25 0.29 -13.37 3.35
CA VAL A 25 -0.03 -12.04 2.82
C VAL A 25 -0.02 -12.04 1.30
N TRP A 26 0.98 -12.70 0.69
CA TRP A 26 1.17 -12.70 -0.77
C TRP A 26 -0.05 -13.20 -1.56
N PRO A 27 -0.69 -14.34 -1.23
CA PRO A 27 -1.85 -14.81 -2.00
C PRO A 27 -3.03 -13.82 -2.02
N LEU A 28 -3.15 -12.97 -1.00
CA LEU A 28 -4.19 -11.93 -0.94
C LEU A 28 -3.83 -10.72 -1.80
N VAL A 29 -2.55 -10.35 -1.82
CA VAL A 29 -2.01 -9.30 -2.69
C VAL A 29 -2.07 -9.73 -4.16
N GLU A 30 -1.62 -10.95 -4.45
CA GLU A 30 -1.66 -11.55 -5.79
C GLU A 30 -3.08 -11.56 -6.36
N ALA A 31 -4.07 -11.99 -5.58
CA ALA A 31 -5.46 -11.94 -6.01
C ALA A 31 -5.98 -10.51 -6.29
N ALA A 32 -5.45 -9.50 -5.59
CA ALA A 32 -5.78 -8.10 -5.85
C ALA A 32 -5.08 -7.56 -7.10
N LEU A 33 -3.82 -7.94 -7.33
CA LEU A 33 -3.05 -7.63 -8.54
C LEU A 33 -3.70 -8.26 -9.79
N ASP A 34 -4.08 -9.53 -9.71
CA ASP A 34 -4.84 -10.23 -10.76
C ASP A 34 -6.13 -9.48 -11.09
N LYS A 35 -6.78 -8.91 -10.07
CA LYS A 35 -8.08 -8.24 -10.23
C LYS A 35 -7.97 -6.93 -10.98
N VAL A 36 -6.84 -6.23 -10.86
CA VAL A 36 -6.54 -4.96 -11.53
C VAL A 36 -5.79 -5.14 -12.84
N ASP A 37 -5.59 -6.39 -13.29
CA ASP A 37 -4.85 -6.74 -14.51
C ASP A 37 -3.42 -6.14 -14.50
N ALA A 38 -2.76 -6.24 -13.34
CA ALA A 38 -1.40 -5.72 -13.16
C ALA A 38 -0.42 -6.40 -14.13
N ASP A 39 0.51 -5.63 -14.69
CA ASP A 39 1.56 -6.18 -15.55
C ASP A 39 2.66 -6.89 -14.71
N PRO A 40 3.48 -7.77 -15.32
CA PRO A 40 4.52 -8.52 -14.59
C PRO A 40 5.52 -7.66 -13.80
N THR A 41 5.77 -6.43 -14.24
CA THR A 41 6.67 -5.48 -13.56
C THR A 41 6.02 -4.97 -12.27
N THR A 42 4.72 -4.68 -12.31
CA THR A 42 3.93 -4.35 -11.13
C THR A 42 3.93 -5.49 -10.10
N TYR A 43 3.92 -6.76 -10.51
CA TYR A 43 4.09 -7.89 -9.57
C TYR A 43 5.47 -7.87 -8.89
N GLN A 44 6.53 -7.65 -9.66
CA GLN A 44 7.89 -7.57 -9.11
C GLN A 44 8.03 -6.40 -8.12
N ALA A 45 7.44 -5.26 -8.46
CA ALA A 45 7.42 -4.09 -7.60
C ALA A 45 6.67 -4.36 -6.30
N ALA A 46 5.52 -5.03 -6.37
CA ALA A 46 4.76 -5.45 -5.19
C ALA A 46 5.56 -6.43 -4.31
N GLN A 47 6.27 -7.38 -4.91
CA GLN A 47 7.13 -8.30 -4.16
C GLN A 47 8.25 -7.57 -3.42
N ALA A 48 8.93 -6.64 -4.09
CA ALA A 48 10.01 -5.84 -3.51
C ALA A 48 9.48 -4.92 -2.39
N ALA A 49 8.35 -4.24 -2.64
CA ALA A 49 7.73 -3.34 -1.67
C ALA A 49 7.32 -4.07 -0.37
N MET A 50 6.87 -5.33 -0.44
CA MET A 50 6.51 -6.11 0.75
C MET A 50 7.72 -6.54 1.60
N GLU A 51 8.95 -6.27 1.17
CA GLU A 51 10.15 -6.53 1.97
C GLU A 51 10.40 -5.46 3.05
N VAL A 52 9.82 -4.26 2.89
CA VAL A 52 10.02 -3.08 3.75
C VAL A 52 8.69 -2.45 4.20
N SER A 53 8.72 -1.69 5.29
CA SER A 53 7.53 -1.18 5.97
C SER A 53 6.74 -0.14 5.17
N ASP A 54 7.43 0.88 4.69
CA ASP A 54 6.92 1.93 3.80
C ASP A 54 6.44 1.36 2.46
N GLY A 55 7.11 0.34 1.95
CA GLY A 55 6.70 -0.38 0.74
C GLY A 55 5.37 -1.12 0.93
N CYS A 56 5.15 -1.73 2.10
CA CYS A 56 3.84 -2.32 2.42
C CYS A 56 2.72 -1.27 2.40
N ALA A 57 2.97 -0.08 2.94
CA ALA A 57 2.01 1.03 2.92
C ALA A 57 1.77 1.56 1.50
N THR A 58 2.83 1.74 0.71
CA THR A 58 2.75 2.16 -0.69
C THR A 58 1.93 1.19 -1.52
N LEU A 59 2.19 -0.12 -1.38
CA LEU A 59 1.43 -1.16 -2.07
C LEU A 59 -0.05 -1.19 -1.65
N ALA A 60 -0.34 -1.05 -0.36
CA ALA A 60 -1.72 -0.97 0.12
C ALA A 60 -2.44 0.24 -0.50
N ASN A 61 -1.79 1.40 -0.53
CA ASN A 61 -2.33 2.62 -1.14
C ASN A 61 -2.58 2.44 -2.65
N PHE A 62 -1.63 1.85 -3.37
CA PHE A 62 -1.79 1.52 -4.80
C PHE A 62 -2.99 0.61 -5.05
N LEU A 63 -3.09 -0.53 -4.35
CA LEU A 63 -4.22 -1.45 -4.56
C LEU A 63 -5.57 -0.81 -4.21
N ILE A 64 -5.61 0.09 -3.23
CA ILE A 64 -6.81 0.86 -2.89
C ILE A 64 -7.16 1.86 -3.98
N SER A 65 -6.19 2.59 -4.54
CA SER A 65 -6.44 3.56 -5.62
C SER A 65 -6.93 2.87 -6.90
N GLN A 66 -6.45 1.66 -7.18
CA GLN A 66 -6.95 0.85 -8.30
C GLN A 66 -8.36 0.29 -8.06
N ALA A 67 -8.79 0.19 -6.80
CA ALA A 67 -10.07 -0.42 -6.46
C ALA A 67 -11.28 0.35 -7.00
N GLU A 68 -11.13 1.66 -7.26
CA GLU A 68 -12.17 2.49 -7.91
C GLU A 68 -12.38 2.12 -9.39
N GLN A 69 -11.39 1.48 -10.01
CA GLN A 69 -11.39 1.14 -11.44
C GLN A 69 -11.93 -0.27 -11.71
N VAL A 70 -12.18 -1.08 -10.68
CA VAL A 70 -12.63 -2.47 -10.82
C VAL A 70 -13.98 -2.71 -10.13
N GLU A 71 -14.84 -3.51 -10.76
CA GLU A 71 -16.25 -3.62 -10.33
C GLU A 71 -16.42 -4.22 -8.91
N LYS A 72 -15.45 -5.02 -8.41
CA LYS A 72 -15.48 -5.66 -7.08
C LYS A 72 -14.07 -6.03 -6.62
N MET A 73 -13.33 -5.07 -6.07
CA MET A 73 -12.04 -5.34 -5.42
C MET A 73 -12.21 -6.23 -4.19
N ASP A 74 -11.30 -7.18 -4.01
CA ASP A 74 -11.21 -7.97 -2.78
C ASP A 74 -10.27 -7.26 -1.79
N TYR A 75 -10.83 -6.63 -0.77
CA TYR A 75 -10.06 -5.86 0.22
C TYR A 75 -9.43 -6.71 1.32
N ARG A 76 -9.47 -8.06 1.23
CA ARG A 76 -8.87 -8.94 2.25
C ARG A 76 -7.37 -8.74 2.44
N PHE A 77 -6.66 -8.16 1.46
CA PHE A 77 -5.24 -7.81 1.58
C PHE A 77 -4.97 -6.66 2.57
N LYS A 78 -5.92 -5.74 2.80
CA LYS A 78 -5.68 -4.48 3.54
C LYS A 78 -5.10 -4.73 4.93
N VAL A 79 -5.83 -5.48 5.76
CA VAL A 79 -5.42 -5.72 7.15
C VAL A 79 -4.10 -6.49 7.24
N PRO A 80 -3.91 -7.64 6.57
CA PRO A 80 -2.63 -8.35 6.59
C PRO A 80 -1.45 -7.47 6.13
N LEU A 81 -1.63 -6.67 5.09
CA LEU A 81 -0.57 -5.83 4.54
C LEU A 81 -0.20 -4.66 5.47
N ILE A 82 -1.20 -3.99 6.06
CA ILE A 82 -0.99 -2.94 7.07
C ILE A 82 -0.28 -3.52 8.31
N VAL A 83 -0.74 -4.66 8.83
CA VAL A 83 -0.11 -5.28 10.01
C VAL A 83 1.31 -5.76 9.69
N LEU A 84 1.56 -6.25 8.46
CA LEU A 84 2.91 -6.62 8.02
C LEU A 84 3.83 -5.39 7.98
N GLY A 85 3.36 -4.29 7.38
CA GLY A 85 4.10 -3.02 7.33
C GLY A 85 4.44 -2.52 8.74
N ALA A 86 3.47 -2.49 9.65
CA ALA A 86 3.70 -2.04 11.03
C ALA A 86 4.66 -2.96 11.80
N LYS A 87 4.65 -4.27 11.51
CA LYS A 87 5.66 -5.18 12.07
C LYS A 87 7.05 -4.86 11.54
N LEU A 88 7.17 -4.63 10.23
CA LEU A 88 8.43 -4.28 9.57
C LEU A 88 8.97 -2.94 10.05
N ALA A 89 8.11 -1.95 10.30
CA ALA A 89 8.47 -0.62 10.77
C ALA A 89 9.35 -0.67 12.04
N ARG A 90 9.03 -1.59 12.95
CA ARG A 90 9.78 -1.84 14.18
C ARG A 90 11.15 -2.50 13.97
N GLU A 91 11.37 -3.08 12.79
CA GLU A 91 12.59 -3.80 12.41
C GLU A 91 13.49 -2.95 11.49
N ASP A 92 12.89 -2.17 10.59
CA ASP A 92 13.59 -1.44 9.52
C ASP A 92 13.66 0.08 9.71
N ASP A 93 12.91 0.66 10.65
CA ASP A 93 12.84 2.12 10.89
C ASP A 93 12.41 2.93 9.64
N GLY A 94 11.77 2.27 8.65
CA GLY A 94 11.34 2.89 7.40
C GLY A 94 10.04 3.69 7.53
N SER A 95 9.32 3.51 8.64
CA SER A 95 8.11 4.27 8.95
C SER A 95 7.81 4.28 10.45
N ASP A 96 7.14 5.33 10.93
CA ASP A 96 6.50 5.38 12.23
C ASP A 96 5.02 5.05 12.07
N THR A 97 4.49 4.11 12.86
CA THR A 97 3.06 3.75 12.80
C THR A 97 2.22 4.34 13.93
N ILE A 98 1.12 4.97 13.57
CA ILE A 98 0.26 5.71 14.50
C ILE A 98 -1.19 5.25 14.30
N TYR A 99 -1.86 4.88 15.37
CA TYR A 99 -3.30 4.64 15.37
C TYR A 99 -4.04 5.84 15.98
N ASP A 100 -4.94 6.44 15.19
CA ASP A 100 -5.85 7.48 15.62
C ASP A 100 -7.24 6.90 15.91
N PRO A 101 -7.61 6.71 17.19
CA PRO A 101 -8.91 6.19 17.57
C PRO A 101 -10.06 7.18 17.39
N ASP A 102 -9.79 8.49 17.33
CA ASP A 102 -10.82 9.52 17.19
C ASP A 102 -11.31 9.62 15.73
N GLU A 103 -10.38 9.51 14.77
CA GLU A 103 -10.69 9.47 13.34
C GLU A 103 -10.95 8.06 12.81
N GLY A 104 -10.53 7.02 13.55
CA GLY A 104 -10.62 5.64 13.09
C GLY A 104 -9.65 5.39 11.93
N ALA A 105 -8.41 5.84 12.06
CA ALA A 105 -7.41 5.77 11.00
C ALA A 105 -6.09 5.15 11.51
N PHE A 106 -5.41 4.43 10.63
CA PHE A 106 -4.07 3.91 10.85
C PHE A 106 -3.10 4.59 9.90
N HIS A 107 -2.06 5.21 10.44
CA HIS A 107 -1.12 6.02 9.69
C HIS A 107 0.25 5.34 9.61
N PHE A 108 0.90 5.51 8.46
CA PHE A 108 2.33 5.33 8.29
C PHE A 108 2.93 6.69 7.97
N ASP A 109 3.82 7.15 8.82
CA ASP A 109 4.62 8.35 8.61
C ASP A 109 6.02 7.92 8.16
N THR A 110 6.41 8.29 6.94
CA THR A 110 7.71 7.96 6.35
C THR A 110 8.45 9.26 6.03
N GLU A 111 9.75 9.19 5.73
CA GLU A 111 10.53 10.39 5.39
C GLU A 111 9.94 11.15 4.19
N ASP A 112 9.41 10.43 3.20
CA ASP A 112 8.92 10.98 1.94
C ASP A 112 7.38 11.06 1.89
N HIS A 113 6.71 10.14 2.58
CA HIS A 113 5.30 9.86 2.37
C HIS A 113 4.53 9.68 3.67
N HIS A 114 3.23 9.96 3.60
CA HIS A 114 2.32 9.75 4.72
C HIS A 114 1.13 9.02 4.14
N PHE A 115 0.84 7.85 4.69
CA PHE A 115 -0.30 7.04 4.30
C PHE A 115 -1.30 7.00 5.45
N ALA A 116 -2.58 7.15 5.13
CA ALA A 116 -3.67 7.02 6.09
C ALA A 116 -4.66 5.96 5.58
N PHE A 117 -4.95 4.99 6.42
CA PHE A 117 -5.88 3.90 6.11
C PHE A 117 -7.05 3.92 7.08
N GLU A 118 -8.27 4.05 6.53
CA GLU A 118 -9.49 3.93 7.32
C GLU A 118 -9.57 2.54 7.98
N VAL A 119 -9.84 2.55 9.29
CA VAL A 119 -10.06 1.38 10.11
C VAL A 119 -11.55 1.16 10.27
N TYR A 120 -12.05 0.03 9.78
CA TYR A 120 -13.45 -0.35 9.96
C TYR A 120 -13.65 -1.20 11.22
N GLU A 121 -14.78 -0.97 11.90
CA GLU A 121 -15.11 -1.65 13.17
C GLU A 121 -15.17 -3.18 13.04
N ASP A 122 -15.56 -3.69 11.86
CA ASP A 122 -15.75 -5.12 11.57
C ASP A 122 -14.43 -5.89 11.39
N TRP A 123 -13.30 -5.19 11.30
CA TRP A 123 -11.99 -5.80 11.14
C TRP A 123 -11.53 -6.56 12.39
N THR A 124 -12.07 -6.24 13.58
CA THR A 124 -11.79 -6.92 14.86
C THR A 124 -10.31 -6.97 15.25
N VAL A 125 -9.49 -6.10 14.65
CA VAL A 125 -8.05 -5.98 14.93
C VAL A 125 -7.84 -5.11 16.15
N ASP A 126 -6.86 -5.49 16.98
CA ASP A 126 -6.37 -4.66 18.07
C ASP A 126 -5.29 -3.71 17.54
N TRP A 127 -5.73 -2.56 17.01
CA TRP A 127 -4.85 -1.57 16.39
C TRP A 127 -3.88 -0.91 17.38
N GLU A 128 -4.23 -0.86 18.66
CA GLU A 128 -3.36 -0.35 19.72
C GLU A 128 -2.13 -1.25 19.90
N ARG A 129 -2.26 -2.57 19.68
CA ARG A 129 -1.13 -3.51 19.66
C ARG A 129 -0.33 -3.46 18.35
N VAL A 130 -0.96 -3.03 17.26
CA VAL A 130 -0.33 -2.97 15.93
C VAL A 130 0.53 -1.71 15.79
N ALA A 131 0.04 -0.54 16.22
CA ALA A 131 0.75 0.72 16.10
C ALA A 131 1.93 0.83 17.07
N ASP A 132 2.86 1.73 16.77
CA ASP A 132 3.93 2.14 17.68
C ASP A 132 3.45 3.24 18.64
N ARG A 133 2.50 4.06 18.19
CA ARG A 133 1.89 5.15 18.96
C ARG A 133 0.38 5.19 18.79
N ILE A 134 -0.28 5.68 19.84
CA ILE A 134 -1.73 5.94 19.86
C ILE A 134 -1.90 7.43 20.08
N GLU A 135 -2.50 8.13 19.12
CA GLU A 135 -2.65 9.58 19.16
C GLU A 135 -3.98 9.99 18.52
N GLY A 136 -4.86 10.61 19.31
CA GLY A 136 -6.17 11.06 18.84
C GLY A 136 -6.12 12.45 18.19
N GLY A 137 -6.79 12.60 17.04
CA GLY A 137 -6.81 13.85 16.27
C GLY A 137 -5.47 14.14 15.60
N TYR A 138 -4.79 13.08 15.14
CA TYR A 138 -3.53 13.16 14.44
C TYR A 138 -3.71 13.85 13.10
N ASN A 139 -3.53 15.16 13.11
CA ASN A 139 -3.83 16.02 11.98
C ASN A 139 -2.72 15.91 10.92
N TRP A 140 -3.06 15.39 9.75
CA TRP A 140 -2.18 15.34 8.59
C TRP A 140 -2.62 16.30 7.48
N ASP A 141 -1.65 17.00 6.89
CA ASP A 141 -1.85 18.10 5.93
C ASP A 141 -2.18 17.64 4.48
N GLY A 142 -2.70 16.41 4.31
CA GLY A 142 -3.64 16.12 3.23
C GLY A 142 -3.21 16.45 1.81
N VAL A 143 -2.16 15.83 1.27
CA VAL A 143 -2.03 15.76 -0.20
C VAL A 143 -2.78 14.51 -0.65
N GLU A 144 -3.76 14.62 -1.53
CA GLU A 144 -4.38 13.45 -2.16
C GLU A 144 -3.31 12.72 -2.99
N LYS A 145 -2.69 11.73 -2.35
CA LYS A 145 -1.49 11.04 -2.81
C LYS A 145 -1.79 9.86 -3.75
N GLN A 146 -3.07 9.64 -4.06
CA GLN A 146 -3.54 8.54 -4.92
C GLN A 146 -3.03 8.66 -6.37
N VAL A 147 -2.73 9.88 -6.86
CA VAL A 147 -2.32 10.13 -8.25
C VAL A 147 -0.95 9.51 -8.59
N TRP A 148 -0.08 9.29 -7.61
CA TRP A 148 1.30 8.82 -7.82
C TRP A 148 1.55 7.41 -7.27
N ALA A 149 0.50 6.67 -6.92
CA ALA A 149 0.65 5.41 -6.21
C ALA A 149 1.40 4.32 -7.01
N LEU A 150 1.26 4.30 -8.35
CA LEU A 150 2.02 3.38 -9.20
C LEU A 150 3.49 3.80 -9.27
N ASP A 151 3.79 5.08 -9.48
CA ASP A 151 5.16 5.61 -9.55
C ASP A 151 5.97 5.28 -8.29
N TRP A 152 5.36 5.47 -7.12
CA TRP A 152 6.01 5.10 -5.85
C TRP A 152 6.20 3.60 -5.68
N LEU A 153 5.25 2.80 -6.16
CA LEU A 153 5.42 1.35 -6.14
C LEU A 153 6.58 0.92 -7.03
N MET A 154 6.72 1.52 -8.21
CA MET A 154 7.79 1.21 -9.16
C MET A 154 9.16 1.67 -8.67
N ALA A 155 9.24 2.65 -7.76
CA ALA A 155 10.49 3.07 -7.12
C ALA A 155 11.17 1.96 -6.29
N TYR A 156 10.42 0.92 -5.88
CA TYR A 156 10.98 -0.26 -5.20
C TYR A 156 11.65 -1.24 -6.16
N LEU A 157 11.49 -1.07 -7.47
CA LEU A 157 12.29 -1.79 -8.44
C LEU A 157 13.64 -1.09 -8.61
N GLU A 158 14.73 -1.85 -8.60
CA GLU A 158 16.03 -1.39 -9.09
C GLU A 158 16.03 -1.26 -10.63
N VAL A 159 15.01 -0.62 -11.20
CA VAL A 159 14.85 -0.41 -12.65
C VAL A 159 14.84 1.09 -12.90
N PRO A 160 15.68 1.60 -13.81
CA PRO A 160 15.65 3.01 -14.19
C PRO A 160 14.25 3.42 -14.63
N SER A 161 13.78 4.57 -14.13
CA SER A 161 12.43 5.12 -14.35
C SER A 161 12.00 5.22 -15.83
N ASP A 162 12.97 5.18 -16.74
CA ASP A 162 12.80 5.28 -18.19
C ASP A 162 12.15 4.03 -18.85
N ASP A 163 12.10 2.87 -18.18
CA ASP A 163 11.64 1.61 -18.82
C ASP A 163 10.12 1.34 -18.70
N TYR A 164 9.38 2.13 -17.91
CA TYR A 164 7.93 1.90 -17.67
C TYR A 164 7.07 3.17 -17.77
N MET A 165 7.67 4.34 -17.93
CA MET A 165 6.93 5.53 -18.39
C MET A 165 6.64 5.32 -19.88
N VAL A 166 5.38 5.04 -20.23
CA VAL A 166 4.93 5.21 -21.61
C VAL A 166 5.09 6.69 -21.90
N ASP A 167 6.04 7.04 -22.76
CA ASP A 167 6.13 8.38 -23.33
C ASP A 167 4.73 8.72 -23.86
N ASP A 168 4.00 9.58 -23.15
CA ASP A 168 2.91 10.35 -23.73
C ASP A 168 3.55 11.46 -24.60
N GLU A 169 4.44 11.06 -25.51
CA GLU A 169 4.79 11.82 -26.70
C GLU A 169 3.69 11.55 -27.73
N GLY A 170 2.48 11.95 -27.38
CA GLY A 170 1.43 12.27 -28.34
C GLY A 170 1.95 13.37 -29.25
N GLU A 171 2.17 12.99 -30.51
CA GLU A 171 2.49 13.84 -31.65
C GLU A 171 1.74 15.19 -31.65
N ASP A 172 2.47 16.29 -31.80
CA ASP A 172 1.93 17.50 -32.43
C ASP A 172 3.02 18.25 -33.24
N ASP A 173 3.03 17.91 -34.53
CA ASP A 173 3.21 18.79 -35.69
C ASP A 173 4.38 19.78 -35.74
N ASP A 174 5.52 19.30 -36.23
CA ASP A 174 6.43 20.10 -37.04
C ASP A 174 6.42 19.58 -38.49
N GLN A 175 5.62 20.20 -39.37
CA GLN A 175 6.03 20.38 -40.78
C GLN A 175 5.14 21.31 -41.65
N TYR A 176 5.81 22.34 -42.19
CA TYR A 176 5.53 23.16 -43.39
C TYR A 176 4.62 24.41 -43.30
N TYR A 177 5.26 25.52 -42.90
CA TYR A 177 5.07 26.81 -43.59
C TYR A 177 5.82 26.80 -44.93
N SER A 178 5.10 26.80 -46.06
CA SER A 178 5.41 27.65 -47.24
C SER A 178 4.32 27.52 -48.30
N ARG A 179 3.51 28.57 -48.41
CA ARG A 179 2.78 28.92 -49.64
C ARG A 179 3.75 29.57 -50.61
N ILE A 180 3.94 28.98 -51.79
CA ILE A 180 4.11 29.69 -53.08
C ILE A 180 3.32 28.89 -54.12
#